data_AF-A0A8J7VBL5-F1
#
_entry.id   AF-A0A8J7VBL5-F1
#
_cell.length_a   1.000
_cell.length_b   1.000
_cell.length_c   1.000
_cell.angle_alpha   90.00
_cell.angle_beta   90.00
_cell.angle_gamma   90.00
#
_symmetry.space_group_name_H-M   'P 1'
#
loop_
_entity.id
_entity.type
_entity.pdbx_description
1 polymer ?
#
loop_
_entity_poly.entity_id
_entity_poly.type
_entity_poly.pdbx_seq_one_letter_code
_entity_poly.pdbx_strand_id
1 'polypeptide(L)'
;MKRRNLTPRVREALRQLMAGPQDMRDEALLALINDELKPMSVDDITYVRDRVRFTCPPCPMVQSVVLMLDGLIEVKLLAREL
;
A
#
# COMPACT_ATOMS: atom_id res chain seq x y z
N MET A 1 -10.67 18.17 5.68
CA MET A 1 -9.90 17.07 5.06
C MET A 1 -10.75 16.43 3.97
N LYS A 2 -10.36 16.52 2.69
CA LYS A 2 -10.97 15.68 1.63
C LYS A 2 -10.81 14.23 2.08
N ARG A 3 -11.90 13.45 2.15
CA ARG A 3 -11.80 12.00 2.38
C ARG A 3 -11.05 11.43 1.19
N ARG A 4 -9.72 11.25 1.32
CA ARG A 4 -8.88 10.54 0.35
C ARG A 4 -9.36 9.10 0.35
N ASN A 5 -10.34 8.82 -0.50
CA ASN A 5 -10.97 7.52 -0.58
C ASN A 5 -10.04 6.62 -1.40
N LEU A 6 -9.44 5.64 -0.73
CA LEU A 6 -8.85 4.48 -1.39
C LEU A 6 -9.85 3.91 -2.40
N THR A 7 -9.34 3.47 -3.55
CA THR A 7 -10.18 2.75 -4.52
C THR A 7 -10.81 1.53 -3.83
N PRO A 8 -12.04 1.13 -4.20
CA PRO A 8 -12.66 -0.06 -3.63
C PRO A 8 -11.78 -1.31 -3.76
N ARG A 9 -10.99 -1.41 -4.84
CA ARG A 9 -10.08 -2.52 -5.12
C ARG A 9 -8.90 -2.55 -4.14
N VAL A 10 -8.25 -1.41 -3.88
CA VAL A 10 -7.16 -1.32 -2.89
C VAL A 10 -7.68 -1.66 -1.49
N ARG A 11 -8.87 -1.15 -1.14
CA ARG A 11 -9.48 -1.44 0.16
C ARG A 11 -9.74 -2.94 0.35
N GLU A 12 -10.23 -3.59 -0.69
CA GLU A 12 -10.53 -5.02 -0.63
C GLU A 12 -9.25 -5.87 -0.60
N ALA A 13 -8.25 -5.52 -1.41
CA ALA A 13 -6.95 -6.19 -1.37
C ALA A 13 -6.28 -6.08 0.00
N LEU A 14 -6.34 -4.89 0.63
CA LEU A 14 -5.85 -4.70 2.00
C LEU A 14 -6.63 -5.53 3.03
N ARG A 15 -7.95 -5.68 2.87
CA ARG A 15 -8.74 -6.57 3.74
C ARG A 15 -8.34 -8.03 3.57
N GLN A 16 -8.21 -8.49 2.34
CA GLN A 16 -7.83 -9.88 2.04
C GLN A 16 -6.45 -10.19 2.61
N LEU A 17 -5.51 -9.26 2.46
CA LEU A 17 -4.20 -9.34 3.10
C LEU A 17 -4.32 -9.48 4.62
N MET A 18 -5.10 -8.61 5.29
CA MET A 18 -5.31 -8.70 6.74
C MET A 18 -6.05 -9.96 7.21
N ALA A 19 -6.87 -10.57 6.36
CA ALA A 19 -7.66 -11.76 6.67
C ALA A 19 -6.94 -13.08 6.33
N GLY A 20 -5.91 -13.03 5.48
CA GLY A 20 -5.16 -14.21 5.05
C GLY A 20 -4.17 -14.73 6.11
N PRO A 21 -3.61 -15.94 5.91
CA PRO A 21 -2.51 -16.44 6.73
C PRO A 21 -1.34 -15.46 6.73
N GLN A 22 -0.83 -15.11 7.91
CA GLN A 22 0.24 -14.12 8.09
C GLN A 22 1.56 -14.51 7.39
N ASP A 23 1.72 -15.80 7.10
CA ASP A 23 2.90 -16.39 6.46
C ASP A 23 2.79 -16.44 4.93
N MET A 24 1.64 -16.09 4.35
CA MET A 24 1.47 -16.03 2.90
C MET A 24 1.67 -14.62 2.36
N ARG A 25 2.68 -14.48 1.51
CA ARG A 25 2.86 -13.33 0.63
C ARG A 25 1.98 -13.54 -0.59
N ASP A 26 0.85 -12.85 -0.66
CA ASP A 26 0.03 -12.86 -1.88
C ASP A 26 0.58 -11.83 -2.87
N GLU A 27 1.52 -12.29 -3.70
CA GLU A 27 2.16 -11.45 -4.73
C GLU A 27 1.14 -10.83 -5.69
N ALA A 28 0.01 -11.50 -5.93
CA ALA A 28 -1.05 -10.97 -6.79
C ALA A 28 -1.76 -9.77 -6.13
N LEU A 29 -2.01 -9.83 -4.81
CA LEU A 29 -2.56 -8.71 -4.07
C LEU A 29 -1.57 -7.54 -3.97
N LEU A 30 -0.29 -7.82 -3.76
CA LEU A 30 0.75 -6.78 -3.76
C LEU A 30 0.85 -6.08 -5.13
N ALA A 31 0.86 -6.84 -6.23
CA ALA A 31 0.87 -6.30 -7.59
C ALA A 31 -0.37 -5.43 -7.86
N LEU A 32 -1.56 -5.89 -7.46
CA LEU A 32 -2.80 -5.13 -7.61
C LEU A 32 -2.76 -3.81 -6.83
N ILE A 33 -2.29 -3.84 -5.58
CA ILE A 33 -2.15 -2.63 -4.77
C ILE A 33 -1.15 -1.67 -5.42
N ASN A 34 -0.01 -2.18 -5.89
CA ASN A 34 0.99 -1.35 -6.55
C ASN A 34 0.43 -0.68 -7.81
N ASP A 35 -0.24 -1.43 -8.70
CA ASP A 35 -0.77 -0.90 -9.96
C ASP A 35 -1.85 0.16 -9.73
N GLU A 36 -2.72 -0.03 -8.74
CA GLU A 36 -3.76 0.94 -8.38
C GLU A 36 -3.19 2.22 -7.73
N LEU A 37 -2.08 2.10 -6.98
CA LEU A 37 -1.45 3.23 -6.29
C LEU A 37 -0.40 3.96 -7.15
N LYS A 38 0.17 3.29 -8.16
CA LYS A 38 1.12 3.88 -9.11
C LYS A 38 0.64 5.17 -9.79
N PRO A 39 -0.63 5.38 -10.17
CA PRO A 39 -1.09 6.67 -10.70
C PRO A 39 -1.33 7.74 -9.63
N MET A 40 -1.35 7.40 -8.33
CA MET A 40 -1.67 8.33 -7.25
C MET A 40 -0.52 9.28 -6.92
N SER A 41 -0.83 10.36 -6.19
CA SER A 41 0.17 11.29 -5.68
C SER A 41 0.99 10.69 -4.52
N VAL A 42 2.19 11.20 -4.29
CA VAL A 42 3.04 10.80 -3.15
C VAL A 42 2.28 10.96 -1.82
N ASP A 43 1.51 12.05 -1.66
CA ASP A 43 0.75 12.30 -0.45
C ASP A 43 -0.35 11.25 -0.20
N ASP A 44 -0.97 10.76 -1.28
CA ASP A 44 -2.01 9.73 -1.17
C ASP A 44 -1.39 8.37 -0.84
N ILE A 45 -0.26 8.03 -1.44
CA ILE A 45 0.47 6.78 -1.18
C ILE A 45 0.99 6.76 0.26
N THR A 46 1.57 7.88 0.72
CA THR A 46 1.97 8.09 2.12
C THR A 46 0.80 7.85 3.08
N TYR A 47 -0.37 8.40 2.75
CA TYR A 47 -1.58 8.20 3.55
C TYR A 47 -2.00 6.72 3.63
N VAL A 48 -1.91 5.97 2.52
CA VAL A 48 -2.21 4.53 2.50
C VAL A 48 -1.24 3.77 3.39
N ARG A 49 0.06 4.01 3.22
CA ARG A 49 1.13 3.37 3.98
C ARG A 49 0.94 3.55 5.48
N ASP A 50 0.70 4.77 5.91
CA ASP A 50 0.52 5.09 7.33
C ASP A 50 -0.71 4.36 7.88
N ARG A 51 -1.82 4.31 7.13
CA ARG A 51 -2.98 3.53 7.55
C ARG A 51 -2.66 2.05 7.67
N VAL A 52 -2.03 1.44 6.67
CA VAL A 52 -1.68 0.01 6.71
C VAL A 52 -0.80 -0.30 7.91
N ARG A 53 0.20 0.55 8.18
CA ARG A 53 1.10 0.44 9.34
C ARG A 53 0.35 0.47 10.68
N PHE A 54 -0.71 1.26 10.80
CA PHE A 54 -1.45 1.43 12.07
C PHE A 54 -2.71 0.55 12.20
N THR A 55 -3.13 -0.16 11.15
CA THR A 55 -4.39 -0.93 11.18
C THR A 55 -4.22 -2.35 11.70
N CYS A 56 -3.00 -2.91 11.66
CA CYS A 56 -2.73 -4.30 12.03
C CYS A 56 -1.46 -4.39 12.89
N PRO A 57 -1.36 -5.34 13.85
CA PRO A 57 -0.12 -5.64 14.56
C PRO A 57 1.03 -5.88 13.56
N PRO A 58 2.29 -5.58 13.93
CA PRO A 58 3.43 -5.77 13.04
C PRO A 58 3.55 -7.25 12.66
N CYS A 59 3.17 -7.58 11.44
CA CYS A 59 3.29 -8.90 10.86
C CYS A 59 4.12 -8.84 9.56
N PRO A 60 4.74 -9.96 9.14
CA PRO A 60 5.62 -9.99 7.96
C PRO A 60 4.93 -9.49 6.68
N MET A 61 3.64 -9.77 6.54
CA MET A 61 2.84 -9.35 5.39
C MET A 61 2.60 -7.83 5.38
N VAL A 62 2.21 -7.22 6.50
CA VAL A 62 2.02 -5.76 6.60
C VAL A 62 3.33 -5.03 6.37
N GLN A 63 4.45 -5.55 6.91
CA GLN A 63 5.77 -5.01 6.64
C GLN A 63 6.11 -5.06 5.15
N SER A 64 5.78 -6.15 4.45
CA SER A 64 6.00 -6.28 3.02
C SER A 64 5.21 -5.23 2.20
N VAL A 65 3.97 -4.95 2.59
CA VAL A 65 3.16 -3.89 1.97
C VAL A 65 3.78 -2.52 2.23
N VAL A 66 4.16 -2.22 3.48
CA VAL A 66 4.77 -0.94 3.84
C VAL A 66 6.05 -0.69 3.05
N LEU A 67 6.95 -1.68 2.98
CA LEU A 67 8.21 -1.57 2.22
C LEU A 67 7.97 -1.34 0.72
N MET A 68 6.97 -2.02 0.14
CA MET A 68 6.59 -1.79 -1.25
C MET A 68 6.10 -0.35 -1.48
N LEU A 69 5.29 0.18 -0.56
CA LEU A 69 4.78 1.55 -0.65
C LEU A 69 5.88 2.59 -0.44
N ASP A 70 6.83 2.34 0.46
CA ASP A 70 8.02 3.19 0.65
C ASP A 70 8.85 3.25 -0.64
N GLY A 71 9.12 2.10 -1.28
CA GLY A 71 9.81 2.07 -2.58
C GLY A 71 9.06 2.83 -3.69
N LEU A 72 7.73 2.73 -3.73
CA LEU A 72 6.91 3.48 -4.70
C LEU A 72 6.96 5.00 -4.46
N ILE A 73 7.01 5.43 -3.20
CA ILE A 73 7.19 6.83 -2.81
C ILE A 73 8.56 7.31 -3.27
N GLU A 74 9.63 6.58 -2.98
CA GLU A 74 11.01 6.92 -3.37
C GLU A 74 11.14 7.08 -4.89
N VAL A 75 10.64 6.10 -5.67
CA VAL A 75 10.66 6.17 -7.14
C VAL A 75 9.92 7.40 -7.66
N LYS A 76 8.79 7.75 -7.06
CA LYS A 76 8.01 8.93 -7.46
C LYS A 76 8.66 10.25 -7.08
N LEU A 77 9.37 10.31 -5.95
CA LEU A 77 10.14 11.48 -5.56
C LEU A 77 11.31 11.68 -6.53
N LEU A 78 12.06 10.61 -6.84
CA LEU A 78 13.15 10.64 -7.82
C LEU A 78 12.68 11.04 -9.22
N ALA A 79 11.55 10.48 -9.70
CA ALA A 79 11.00 10.80 -11.01
C ALA A 79 10.42 12.23 -11.12
N ARG A 80 10.18 12.92 -10.00
CA ARG A 80 9.77 14.33 -9.97
C ARG A 80 10.95 15.30 -10.06
N GLU A 81 12.16 14.83 -9.79
CA GLU A 81 13.41 15.60 -9.82
C GLU A 81 14.15 15.48 -11.17
N LEU A 82 13.60 14.69 -12.12
CA LEU A 82 14.04 14.56 -13.51
C LEU A 82 13.09 15.29 -14.47
#